data_AF-A0A2A6CKQ7-F1
#
_entry.id   AF-A0A2A6CKQ7-F1
#
_cell.length_a   1.000
_cell.length_b   1.000
_cell.length_c   1.000
_cell.angle_alpha   90.00
_cell.angle_beta   90.00
_cell.angle_gamma   90.00
#
_symmetry.space_group_name_H-M   'P 1'
#
loop_
_entity.id
_entity.type
_entity.pdbx_description
1 polymer ?
#
loop_
_entity_poly.entity_id
_entity_poly.type
_entity_poly.pdbx_seq_one_letter_code
_entity_poly.pdbx_strand_id
1 'polypeptide(L)'
;MTGLPSFPSYVPGAFMSFSDRMSFFERVANTLSLGIGKFFFPYMCAANERIFRENFGLDFPGLNELASGASLWFVNGEPLMEFPRPTLHKIIDIGGISTWSDILDLRPQTVLLSFGTVAKSFLMPDN
;
A
#
# COMPACT_ATOMS: atom_id res chain seq x y z
N MET A 1 4.21 8.11 7.30
CA MET A 1 5.19 7.32 6.54
C MET A 1 5.83 8.15 5.44
N THR A 2 5.06 8.77 4.53
CA THR A 2 5.61 9.59 3.43
C THR A 2 5.97 11.04 3.80
N GLY A 3 5.75 11.45 5.06
CA GLY A 3 5.82 12.85 5.50
C GLY A 3 4.51 13.63 5.28
N LEU A 4 3.55 13.08 4.53
CA LEU A 4 2.22 13.66 4.37
C LEU A 4 1.36 13.41 5.63
N PRO A 5 0.59 14.41 6.13
CA PRO A 5 -0.38 14.21 7.19
C PRO A 5 -1.51 13.26 6.74
N SER A 6 -2.08 12.54 7.70
CA SER A 6 -3.22 11.64 7.44
C SER A 6 -4.54 12.41 7.54
N PHE A 7 -5.54 12.05 6.72
CA PHE A 7 -6.84 12.73 6.67
C PHE A 7 -8.02 11.80 7.05
N PRO A 8 -8.09 11.31 8.30
CA PRO A 8 -9.09 10.32 8.70
C PRO A 8 -10.54 10.84 8.75
N SER A 9 -10.74 12.15 8.56
CA SER A 9 -12.08 12.75 8.54
C SER A 9 -12.87 12.49 7.25
N TYR A 10 -12.19 12.16 6.15
CA TYR A 10 -12.81 11.90 4.85
C TYR A 10 -12.09 10.81 4.03
N VAL A 11 -10.86 10.44 4.38
CA VAL A 11 -10.16 9.30 3.77
C VAL A 11 -10.33 8.09 4.69
N PRO A 12 -11.05 7.04 4.26
CA PRO A 12 -11.16 5.82 5.04
C PRO A 12 -9.82 5.10 5.13
N GLY A 13 -9.54 4.51 6.29
CA GLY A 13 -8.36 3.69 6.52
C GLY A 13 -8.41 2.41 5.70
N ALA A 14 -7.24 1.86 5.38
CA ALA A 14 -7.11 0.67 4.53
C ALA A 14 -7.90 -0.58 5.04
N PHE A 15 -8.21 -0.62 6.33
CA PHE A 15 -8.94 -1.73 6.96
C PHE A 15 -10.42 -1.38 7.27
N MET A 16 -10.91 -0.23 6.82
CA MET A 16 -12.28 0.21 7.05
C MET A 16 -13.07 0.18 5.75
N SER A 17 -14.27 -0.42 5.76
CA SER A 17 -15.17 -0.45 4.60
C SER A 17 -16.08 0.78 4.54
N PHE A 18 -15.50 1.97 4.75
CA PHE A 18 -16.22 3.25 4.71
C PHE A 18 -16.03 3.93 3.35
N SER A 19 -16.99 4.81 2.99
CA SER A 19 -16.88 5.69 1.83
C SER A 19 -16.15 7.00 2.18
N ASP A 20 -15.93 7.84 1.17
CA ASP A 20 -15.58 9.26 1.30
C ASP A 20 -16.59 10.07 2.14
N ARG A 21 -17.85 9.63 2.17
CA ARG A 21 -18.93 10.21 2.97
C ARG A 21 -19.16 9.43 4.26
N MET A 22 -18.48 9.86 5.33
CA MET A 22 -18.64 9.32 6.67
C MET A 22 -19.48 10.23 7.57
N SER A 23 -20.36 9.62 8.37
CA SER A 23 -21.01 10.22 9.54
C SER A 23 -20.01 10.53 10.65
N PHE A 24 -20.43 11.29 11.66
CA PHE A 24 -19.55 11.66 12.77
C PHE A 24 -18.93 10.44 13.48
N PHE A 25 -19.74 9.43 13.80
CA PHE A 25 -19.25 8.23 14.49
C PHE A 25 -18.33 7.37 13.61
N GLU A 26 -18.59 7.31 12.30
CA GLU A 26 -17.69 6.62 11.37
C GLU A 26 -16.33 7.32 11.27
N ARG A 27 -16.30 8.67 11.28
CA ARG A 27 -15.04 9.43 11.34
C ARG A 27 -14.27 9.18 12.63
N VAL A 28 -14.97 9.09 13.76
CA VAL A 28 -14.35 8.75 15.05
C VAL A 28 -13.76 7.34 14.98
N ALA A 29 -14.54 6.35 14.52
CA ALA A 29 -14.07 4.98 14.35
C ALA A 29 -12.87 4.87 13.39
N ASN A 30 -12.91 5.60 12.27
CA ASN A 30 -11.82 5.65 11.31
C ASN A 30 -10.54 6.28 11.90
N THR A 31 -10.70 7.35 12.69
CA THR A 31 -9.57 8.00 13.38
C THR A 31 -8.96 7.08 14.44
N LEU A 32 -9.79 6.36 15.20
CA LEU A 32 -9.32 5.36 16.17
C LEU A 32 -8.58 4.22 15.47
N SER A 33 -9.14 3.71 14.37
CA SER A 33 -8.51 2.67 13.54
C SER A 33 -7.14 3.11 13.01
N LEU A 34 -7.03 4.35 12.52
CA LEU A 34 -5.75 4.93 12.10
C LEU A 34 -4.76 5.00 13.27
N GLY A 35 -5.21 5.41 14.46
CA GLY A 35 -4.37 5.48 15.67
C GLY A 35 -3.83 4.11 16.07
N ILE A 36 -4.69 3.09 16.08
CA ILE A 36 -4.32 1.68 16.31
C ILE A 36 -3.28 1.25 15.28
N GLY A 37 -3.53 1.49 13.98
CA GLY A 37 -2.59 1.16 12.91
C GLY A 37 -1.22 1.81 13.12
N LYS A 38 -1.18 3.10 13.47
CA LYS A 38 0.08 3.82 13.77
C LYS A 38 0.82 3.25 14.98
N PHE A 39 0.10 2.76 15.99
CA PHE A 39 0.69 2.14 17.17
C PHE A 39 1.28 0.76 16.85
N PHE A 40 0.56 -0.07 16.09
CA PHE A 40 0.99 -1.44 15.78
C PHE A 40 2.05 -1.52 14.68
N PHE A 41 2.04 -0.59 13.72
CA PHE A 41 2.91 -0.64 12.55
C PHE A 41 4.42 -0.75 12.88
N PRO A 42 5.00 0.02 13.83
CA PRO A 42 6.40 -0.13 14.21
C PRO A 42 6.75 -1.54 14.72
N TYR A 43 5.84 -2.17 15.46
CA TYR A 43 6.04 -3.54 15.96
C TYR A 43 6.10 -4.56 14.82
N MET A 44 5.29 -4.38 13.77
CA MET A 44 5.35 -5.23 12.58
C MET A 44 6.67 -5.06 11.82
N CYS A 45 7.24 -3.87 11.82
CA CYS A 45 8.49 -3.55 11.14
C CYS A 45 9.76 -3.82 11.96
N ALA A 46 9.65 -4.07 13.27
CA ALA A 46 10.78 -4.23 14.18
C ALA A 46 11.74 -5.35 13.76
N ALA A 47 11.21 -6.46 13.24
CA ALA A 47 12.03 -7.56 12.73
C ALA A 47 12.87 -7.14 11.52
N ASN A 48 12.30 -6.35 10.60
CA ASN A 48 13.02 -5.82 9.45
C ASN A 48 14.11 -4.86 9.91
N GLU A 49 13.79 -3.90 10.78
CA GLU A 49 14.77 -2.95 11.34
C GLU A 49 15.94 -3.66 12.00
N ARG A 50 15.69 -4.74 12.74
CA ARG A 50 16.73 -5.57 13.34
C ARG A 50 17.66 -6.16 12.29
N ILE A 51 17.11 -6.78 11.24
CA ILE A 51 17.90 -7.37 10.15
C ILE A 51 18.75 -6.29 9.46
N PHE A 52 18.20 -5.10 9.22
CA PHE A 52 18.97 -4.01 8.62
C PHE A 52 20.13 -3.56 9.53
N ARG A 53 19.90 -3.41 10.84
CA ARG A 53 20.96 -3.05 11.78
C ARG A 53 22.05 -4.12 11.92
N GLU A 54 21.67 -5.40 11.85
CA GLU A 54 22.62 -6.51 11.89
C GLU A 54 23.54 -6.53 10.65
N ASN A 55 23.02 -6.16 9.47
CA ASN A 55 23.78 -6.21 8.21
C ASN A 55 24.49 -4.90 7.84
N PHE A 56 23.95 -3.75 8.23
CA PHE A 56 24.43 -2.42 7.81
C PHE A 56 24.94 -1.56 8.97
N GLY A 57 24.91 -2.07 10.21
CA GLY A 57 25.41 -1.40 11.40
C GLY A 57 24.31 -0.89 12.34
N LEU A 58 24.63 -0.77 13.63
CA LEU A 58 23.67 -0.39 14.68
C LEU A 58 23.10 1.03 14.49
N ASP A 59 23.86 1.90 13.81
CA ASP A 59 23.48 3.28 13.49
C ASP A 59 22.51 3.40 12.31
N PHE A 60 22.06 2.28 11.74
CA PHE A 60 21.08 2.30 10.66
C PHE A 60 19.77 3.00 11.11
N PRO A 61 19.28 4.00 10.36
CA PRO A 61 18.10 4.78 10.73
C PRO A 61 16.82 3.95 10.74
N GLY A 62 15.81 4.39 11.49
CA GLY A 62 14.52 3.71 11.55
C GLY A 62 13.80 3.71 10.20
N LEU A 63 12.98 2.69 9.92
CA LEU A 63 12.28 2.59 8.64
C LEU A 63 11.32 3.76 8.41
N ASN A 64 10.70 4.29 9.47
CA ASN A 64 9.82 5.46 9.36
C ASN A 64 10.59 6.75 9.04
N GLU A 65 11.80 6.89 9.56
CA GLU A 65 12.68 8.02 9.27
C GLU A 65 13.11 7.98 7.79
N LEU A 66 13.61 6.83 7.35
CA LEU A 66 13.97 6.57 5.94
C LEU A 66 12.81 6.86 5.00
N ALA A 67 11.63 6.34 5.32
CA ALA A 67 10.41 6.60 4.58
C ALA A 67 10.13 8.11 4.49
N SER A 68 10.14 8.81 5.62
CA SER A 68 9.83 10.24 5.64
C SER A 68 10.83 11.10 4.84
N GLY A 69 12.12 10.72 4.90
CA GLY A 69 13.24 11.41 4.25
C GLY A 69 13.43 11.07 2.76
N ALA A 70 12.74 10.07 2.23
CA ALA A 70 12.86 9.69 0.82
C ALA A 70 12.47 10.85 -0.12
N SER A 71 13.30 11.07 -1.15
CA SER A 71 13.14 12.12 -2.16
C SER A 71 12.00 11.85 -3.14
N LEU A 72 11.74 10.58 -3.43
CA LEU A 72 10.66 10.12 -4.30
C LEU A 72 9.96 8.90 -3.69
N TRP A 73 8.67 8.81 -3.94
CA TRP A 73 7.77 7.77 -3.49
C TRP A 73 6.97 7.26 -4.69
N PHE A 74 7.28 6.06 -5.14
CA PHE A 74 6.51 5.40 -6.19
C PHE A 74 5.38 4.59 -5.54
N VAL A 75 4.14 5.01 -5.78
CA VAL A 75 2.95 4.38 -5.19
C VAL A 75 2.24 3.61 -6.28
N ASN A 76 1.94 2.34 -6.04
CA ASN A 76 1.06 1.59 -6.93
C ASN A 76 -0.39 1.98 -6.63
N GLY A 77 -0.83 3.07 -7.25
CA GLY A 77 -2.17 3.62 -7.13
C GLY A 77 -2.58 4.23 -8.47
N GLU A 78 -3.88 4.34 -8.67
CA GLU A 78 -4.48 5.07 -9.79
C GLU A 78 -5.30 6.22 -9.19
N PRO A 79 -4.88 7.49 -9.35
CA PRO A 79 -5.55 8.65 -8.74
C PRO A 79 -7.05 8.72 -9.00
N LEU A 80 -7.54 8.19 -10.13
CA LEU A 80 -8.96 8.18 -10.46
C LEU A 80 -9.78 7.15 -9.66
N MET A 81 -9.12 6.11 -9.14
CA MET A 81 -9.74 5.04 -8.35
C MET A 81 -9.57 5.27 -6.84
N GLU A 82 -8.66 6.16 -6.45
CA GLU A 82 -8.41 6.50 -5.06
C GLU A 82 -9.33 7.61 -4.53
N PHE A 83 -9.45 7.67 -3.20
CA PHE A 83 -10.13 8.78 -2.54
C PHE A 83 -9.38 10.10 -2.75
N PRO A 84 -10.08 11.21 -3.01
CA PRO A 84 -9.44 12.50 -3.24
C PRO A 84 -8.72 12.94 -1.96
N ARG A 85 -7.39 13.05 -2.05
CA ARG A 85 -6.52 13.49 -0.95
C ARG A 85 -5.38 14.35 -1.50
N PRO A 86 -4.91 15.35 -0.74
CA PRO A 86 -3.70 16.07 -1.10
C PRO A 86 -2.50 15.13 -1.24
N THR A 87 -1.72 15.27 -2.32
CA THR A 87 -0.47 14.53 -2.53
C THR A 87 0.72 15.48 -2.52
N LEU A 88 1.92 14.95 -2.27
CA LEU A 88 3.17 15.71 -2.38
C LEU A 88 3.78 15.48 -3.76
N HIS A 89 4.53 16.46 -4.27
CA HIS A 89 5.18 16.37 -5.58
C HIS A 89 6.22 15.23 -5.65
N LYS A 90 6.68 14.75 -4.50
CA LYS A 90 7.56 13.59 -4.40
C LYS A 90 6.85 12.25 -4.56
N ILE A 91 5.52 12.22 -4.55
CA ILE A 91 4.73 11.01 -4.70
C ILE A 91 4.35 10.89 -6.18
N ILE A 92 4.74 9.79 -6.80
CA ILE A 92 4.49 9.47 -8.20
C ILE A 92 3.69 8.18 -8.23
N ASP A 93 2.47 8.26 -8.75
CA ASP A 93 1.59 7.12 -8.92
C ASP A 93 1.99 6.32 -10.17
N ILE A 94 2.36 5.06 -9.96
CA ILE A 94 2.77 4.10 -10.98
C ILE A 94 1.81 2.91 -10.97
N GLY A 95 0.57 3.16 -11.40
CA GLY A 95 -0.44 2.12 -11.51
C GLY A 95 -0.07 1.05 -12.55
N GLY A 96 -0.31 -0.21 -12.22
CA GLY A 96 -0.43 -1.29 -13.22
C GLY A 96 0.78 -1.50 -14.13
N ILE A 97 1.97 -1.68 -13.57
CA ILE A 97 3.15 -2.13 -14.34
C ILE A 97 2.91 -3.57 -14.80
N SER A 98 2.24 -3.75 -15.93
CA SER A 98 2.07 -5.06 -16.55
C SER A 98 2.10 -4.93 -18.07
N THR A 99 3.13 -5.48 -18.69
CA THR A 99 3.40 -5.44 -20.13
C THR A 99 2.87 -6.70 -20.80
N TRP A 100 1.56 -6.94 -20.76
CA TRP A 100 0.94 -8.13 -21.38
C TRP A 100 0.24 -7.81 -22.71
N SER A 101 0.28 -6.55 -23.16
CA SER A 101 -0.38 -6.07 -24.39
C SER A 101 -0.07 -6.94 -25.60
N ASP A 102 1.21 -7.24 -25.82
CA ASP A 102 1.67 -7.96 -27.02
C ASP A 102 1.05 -9.35 -27.17
N ILE A 103 0.73 -10.00 -26.05
CA ILE A 103 0.14 -11.35 -26.02
C ILE A 103 -1.38 -11.27 -26.02
N LEU A 104 -1.95 -10.32 -25.27
CA LEU A 104 -3.40 -10.16 -25.15
C LEU A 104 -4.03 -9.66 -26.45
N ASP A 105 -3.29 -8.86 -27.24
CA ASP A 105 -3.74 -8.29 -28.51
C ASP A 105 -3.73 -9.30 -29.68
N LEU A 106 -3.17 -10.50 -29.49
CA LEU A 106 -3.12 -11.55 -30.52
C LEU A 106 -4.50 -12.05 -30.95
N ARG A 107 -5.50 -11.94 -30.07
CA ARG A 107 -6.87 -12.40 -30.34
C ARG A 107 -7.90 -11.40 -29.80
N PRO A 108 -9.05 -11.24 -30.47
CA PRO A 108 -10.10 -10.32 -30.04
C PRO A 108 -10.78 -10.72 -28.72
N GLN A 109 -10.65 -11.98 -28.31
CA GLN A 109 -11.17 -12.49 -27.04
C GLN A 109 -10.08 -13.28 -26.33
N THR A 110 -9.54 -12.71 -25.25
CA THR A 110 -8.51 -13.33 -24.41
C THR A 110 -8.93 -13.21 -22.95
N VAL A 111 -8.83 -14.30 -22.20
CA VAL A 111 -9.07 -14.33 -20.74
C VAL A 111 -7.72 -14.55 -20.05
N LEU A 112 -7.28 -13.57 -19.25
CA LEU A 112 -6.10 -13.70 -18.41
C LEU A 112 -6.50 -14.25 -17.04
N LEU A 113 -5.96 -15.41 -16.67
CA LEU A 113 -6.13 -16.00 -15.35
C LEU A 113 -4.78 -15.98 -14.62
N SER A 114 -4.73 -15.32 -13.47
CA SER A 114 -3.56 -15.30 -12.59
C SER A 114 -4.00 -15.44 -11.14
N PHE A 115 -3.40 -16.37 -10.41
CA PHE A 115 -3.63 -16.59 -8.98
C PHE A 115 -2.53 -15.97 -8.11
N GLY A 116 -1.63 -15.18 -8.71
CA GLY A 116 -0.45 -14.65 -8.06
C GLY A 116 0.58 -15.73 -7.68
N THR A 117 1.58 -15.34 -6.91
CA THR A 117 2.71 -16.21 -6.52
C THR A 117 2.42 -17.09 -5.30
N VAL A 118 1.34 -16.81 -4.56
CA VAL A 118 0.98 -17.52 -3.33
C VAL A 118 0.28 -18.85 -3.63
N ALA A 119 -0.54 -18.87 -4.67
CA ALA A 119 -1.17 -20.10 -5.13
C ALA A 119 -0.14 -20.98 -5.85
N LYS A 120 0.20 -22.12 -5.22
CA LYS A 120 1.13 -23.08 -5.80
C LYS A 120 0.41 -23.87 -6.88
N SER A 121 0.76 -23.67 -8.14
CA SER A 121 0.12 -24.35 -9.27
C SER A 121 0.18 -25.87 -9.18
N PHE A 122 1.19 -26.44 -8.50
CA PHE A 122 1.27 -27.90 -8.29
C PHE A 122 0.21 -28.47 -7.35
N LEU A 123 -0.48 -27.61 -6.58
CA LEU A 123 -1.60 -28.01 -5.72
C LEU A 123 -2.95 -27.97 -6.44
N MET A 124 -2.95 -27.61 -7.73
CA MET A 124 -4.18 -27.60 -8.52
C MET A 124 -4.60 -29.07 -8.75
N PRO A 125 -5.86 -29.44 -8.47
CA PRO A 125 -6.31 -30.81 -8.62
C PRO A 125 -6.24 -31.26 -10.08
N ASP A 126 -5.65 -32.42 -10.30
CA ASP A 126 -5.77 -33.15 -11.55
C ASP A 126 -7.16 -33.81 -11.53
N ASN A 127 -8.13 -33.18 -12.22
CA ASN A 127 -9.54 -33.61 -12.40
C ASN A 127 -10.01 -34.85 -11.61
#